data_AF-A0A961LYA6-F1
#
_entry.id   AF-A0A961LYA6-F1
#
_cell.length_a   1.000
_cell.length_b   1.000
_cell.length_c   1.000
_cell.angle_alpha   90.00
_cell.angle_beta   90.00
_cell.angle_gamma   90.00
#
_symmetry.space_group_name_H-M   'P 1'
#
loop_
_entity.id
_entity.type
_entity.pdbx_description
1 polymer ?
#
loop_
_entity_poly.entity_id
_entity_poly.type
_entity_poly.pdbx_seq_one_letter_code
_entity_poly.pdbx_strand_id
1 'polypeptide(L)' 'MSSYPTHFDKEGLLACARGELFGPGNAQLPAP' A
#
# COMPACT_ATOMS: atom_id res chain seq x y z
N MET A 1 14.06 13.80 5.38
CA MET A 1 13.24 13.36 4.23
C MET A 1 12.83 11.92 4.52
N SER A 2 11.55 11.60 4.55
CA SER A 2 11.11 10.24 4.86
C SER A 2 11.60 9.28 3.78
N SER A 3 12.14 8.13 4.18
CA SER A 3 12.65 7.07 3.29
C SER A 3 11.53 6.27 2.59
N TYR A 4 10.35 6.86 2.40
CA TYR A 4 9.22 6.19 1.75
C TYR A 4 9.30 6.34 0.22
N PRO A 5 8.94 5.29 -0.52
CA PRO A 5 8.81 5.37 -1.97
C PRO A 5 7.72 6.38 -2.35
N THR A 6 7.95 7.14 -3.41
CA THR A 6 7.01 8.13 -3.96
C THR A 6 6.19 7.57 -5.13
N HIS A 7 6.48 6.35 -5.57
CA HIS A 7 5.85 5.67 -6.67
C HIS A 7 5.65 4.21 -6.30
N PHE A 8 4.51 3.63 -6.71
CA PHE A 8 4.18 2.23 -6.54
C PHE A 8 3.71 1.68 -7.88
N ASP A 9 4.10 0.45 -8.18
CA ASP A 9 3.56 -0.30 -9.31
C ASP A 9 2.22 -0.94 -8.93
N LYS A 10 1.61 -1.63 -9.90
CA LYS A 10 0.30 -2.28 -9.72
C LYS A 10 0.32 -3.27 -8.54
N GLU A 11 1.37 -4.07 -8.42
CA GLU A 11 1.48 -5.06 -7.34
C GLU A 11 1.59 -4.39 -5.97
N GLY A 12 2.32 -3.28 -5.87
CA GLY A 12 2.36 -2.46 -4.65
C GLY A 12 0.98 -1.89 -4.27
N LEU A 13 0.19 -1.43 -5.25
CA LEU A 13 -1.17 -0.96 -5.00
C LEU A 13 -2.10 -2.10 -4.56
N LEU A 14 -1.97 -3.29 -5.15
CA LEU A 14 -2.74 -4.47 -4.75
C LEU A 14 -2.35 -4.95 -3.34
N ALA A 15 -1.07 -4.91 -2.98
CA ALA A 15 -0.61 -5.20 -1.62
C ALA A 15 -1.19 -4.21 -0.59
N CYS A 16 -1.33 -2.94 -0.97
CA CYS A 16 -2.02 -1.95 -0.13
C CYS A 16 -3.51 -2.29 0.06
N ALA A 17 -4.19 -2.70 -1.01
CA ALA A 17 -5.59 -3.11 -0.94
C ALA A 17 -5.82 -4.36 -0.08
N ARG A 18 -4.84 -5.26 0.00
CA ARG A 18 -4.85 -6.42 0.89
C ARG A 18 -4.45 -6.10 2.34
N GLY A 19 -4.00 -4.88 2.62
CA GLY A 19 -3.54 -4.50 3.96
C GLY A 19 -2.10 -4.91 4.31
N GLU A 20 -1.32 -5.34 3.32
CA GLU A 20 0.06 -5.81 3.51
C GLU A 20 1.07 -4.65 3.48
N LEU A 21 0.72 -3.52 2.85
CA LEU A 21 1.66 -2.40 2.65
C LEU A 21 1.88 -1.57 3.92
N PHE A 22 0.79 -1.23 4.61
CA PHE A 22 0.83 -0.40 5.82
C PHE A 22 0.60 -1.20 7.11
N GLY A 23 0.17 -2.47 7.01
CA GLY A 23 -0.11 -3.36 8.13
C GLY A 23 -1.58 -3.38 8.58
N PRO A 24 -1.95 -4.31 9.46
CA PRO A 24 -3.34 -4.51 9.89
C PRO A 24 -3.86 -3.32 10.69
N GLY A 25 -5.08 -2.88 10.37
CA GLY A 25 -5.74 -1.74 11.03
C GLY A 25 -5.30 -0.36 10.52
N ASN A 26 -4.30 -0.29 9.64
CA ASN A 26 -3.89 0.95 8.97
C ASN A 26 -4.68 1.17 7.67
N ALA A 27 -4.44 2.31 7.01
CA ALA A 27 -5.10 2.65 5.76
C ALA A 27 -4.91 1.56 4.68
N GLN A 28 -5.95 1.32 3.89
CA GLN A 28 -5.97 0.34 2.81
C GLN A 28 -6.62 0.98 1.58
N LEU A 29 -6.17 0.58 0.39
CA LEU A 29 -6.87 0.95 -0.85
C LEU A 29 -8.09 0.04 -1.07
N PRO A 30 -9.11 0.49 -1.83
CA PRO A 30 -10.15 -0.40 -2.31
C PRO A 30 -9.56 -1.49 -3.23
N ALA A 31 -10.05 -2.72 -3.10
CA ALA A 31 -9.76 -3.77 -4.07
C ALA A 31 -10.57 -3.55 -5.37
N PRO A 32 -10.08 -4.04 -6.53
CA PRO A 32 -10.87 -4.07 -7.76
C PRO A 32 -12.18 -4.86 -7.63
#